data_AF-A0A4S2IWM7-F1
#
_entry.id   AF-A0A4S2IWM7-F1
#
_cell.length_a   1.000
_cell.length_b   1.000
_cell.length_c   1.000
_cell.angle_alpha   90.00
_cell.angle_beta   90.00
_cell.angle_gamma   90.00
#
_symmetry.space_group_name_H-M   'P 1'
#
loop_
_entity.id
_entity.type
_entity.pdbx_description
1 polymer ?
#
loop_
_entity_poly.entity_id
_entity_poly.type
_entity_poly.pdbx_seq_one_letter_code
_entity_poly.pdbx_strand_id
1 'polypeptide(L)' 'MTREERLAILGPATVAAIHARVAEAPEPSDELVNRLRRIMTNPGGPVPAAQPVSAPAPRAA' A
#
# COMPACT_ATOMS: atom_id res chain seq x y z
N MET A 1 10.42 14.98 -4.35
CA MET A 1 11.24 14.57 -3.19
C MET A 1 12.09 13.35 -3.54
N THR A 2 13.40 13.48 -3.49
CA THR A 2 14.37 12.43 -3.78
C THR A 2 14.55 11.50 -2.58
N ARG A 3 15.30 10.41 -2.77
CA ARG A 3 15.69 9.50 -1.68
C ARG A 3 16.62 10.19 -0.67
N GLU A 4 17.54 11.01 -1.15
CA GLU A 4 18.50 11.76 -0.33
C GLU A 4 17.80 12.78 0.55
N GLU A 5 16.82 13.51 0.00
CA GLU A 5 16.00 14.46 0.77
C GLU A 5 15.22 13.76 1.88
N ARG A 6 14.63 12.58 1.59
CA ARG A 6 13.96 11.77 2.63
C ARG A 6 14.92 11.34 3.74
N LEU A 7 16.11 10.87 3.36
CA LEU A 7 17.14 10.46 4.32
C LEU A 7 17.62 11.64 5.17
N ALA A 8 17.76 12.83 4.58
CA ALA A 8 18.13 14.04 5.30
C ALA A 8 17.07 14.46 6.33
N ILE A 9 15.78 14.31 6.01
CA ILE A 9 14.67 14.68 6.90
C ILE A 9 14.48 13.65 8.03
N LEU A 10 14.45 12.36 7.67
CA LEU A 10 14.04 11.29 8.59
C LEU A 10 15.22 10.65 9.34
N GLY A 11 16.42 10.75 8.77
CA GLY A 11 17.61 10.07 9.24
C GLY A 11 17.65 8.58 8.82
N PRO A 12 18.86 7.99 8.74
CA PRO A 12 19.05 6.63 8.26
C PRO A 12 18.39 5.58 9.16
N ALA A 13 18.40 5.77 10.48
CA ALA A 13 17.82 4.82 11.44
C ALA A 13 16.29 4.72 11.29
N THR A 14 15.60 5.85 11.18
CA THR A 14 14.14 5.91 10.99
C THR A 14 13.74 5.27 9.67
N VAL A 15 14.47 5.56 8.59
CA VAL A 15 14.23 4.94 7.28
C VAL A 15 14.40 3.43 7.37
N ALA A 16 15.47 2.94 8.01
CA ALA A 16 15.67 1.50 8.20
C ALA A 16 14.52 0.84 8.99
N ALA A 17 14.03 1.48 10.06
CA ALA A 17 12.90 0.98 10.83
C ALA A 17 11.60 0.91 10.00
N ILE A 18 11.33 1.94 9.18
CA ILE A 18 10.18 1.94 8.26
C ILE A 18 10.29 0.78 7.27
N HIS A 19 11.46 0.60 6.64
CA HIS A 19 11.66 -0.49 5.68
C HIS A 19 11.51 -1.87 6.31
N ALA A 20 12.03 -2.08 7.51
CA ALA A 20 11.85 -3.33 8.25
C ALA A 20 10.36 -3.62 8.49
N ARG A 21 9.62 -2.60 8.93
CA ARG A 21 8.17 -2.71 9.18
C ARG A 21 7.37 -2.98 7.92
N VAL A 22 7.73 -2.35 6.81
CA VAL A 22 7.08 -2.57 5.50
C VAL A 22 7.36 -3.98 4.97
N ALA A 23 8.56 -4.53 5.21
CA ALA A 23 8.93 -5.88 4.78
C ALA A 23 8.15 -6.98 5.53
N GLU A 24 7.61 -6.70 6.71
CA GLU A 24 6.72 -7.61 7.45
C GLU A 24 5.31 -7.70 6.82
N ALA A 25 4.93 -6.72 5.99
CA ALA A 25 3.60 -6.69 5.39
C ALA A 25 3.49 -7.70 4.24
N PRO A 26 2.37 -8.44 4.14
CA PRO A 26 2.12 -9.27 2.96
C PRO A 26 1.99 -8.41 1.71
N GLU A 27 2.43 -8.95 0.57
CA GLU A 27 2.23 -8.29 -0.72
C GLU A 27 0.74 -8.05 -0.99
N PRO A 28 0.34 -6.84 -1.40
CA PRO A 28 -1.06 -6.55 -1.69
C PRO A 28 -1.51 -7.26 -2.97
N SER A 29 -2.79 -7.63 -3.02
CA SER A 29 -3.40 -8.14 -4.25
C SER A 29 -3.47 -7.06 -5.34
N ASP A 30 -3.40 -7.48 -6.61
CA ASP A 30 -3.57 -6.60 -7.76
C ASP A 30 -4.91 -5.84 -7.75
N GLU A 31 -6.00 -6.48 -7.28
CA GLU A 31 -7.31 -5.83 -7.18
C GLU A 31 -7.26 -4.60 -6.25
N LEU A 32 -6.66 -4.77 -5.07
CA LEU A 32 -6.47 -3.70 -4.09
C LEU A 32 -5.63 -2.56 -4.66
N VAL A 33 -4.51 -2.88 -5.31
CA VAL A 33 -3.62 -1.88 -5.94
C VAL A 33 -4.37 -1.09 -7.01
N ASN A 34 -5.17 -1.76 -7.84
CA ASN A 34 -5.97 -1.11 -8.88
C ASN A 34 -7.07 -0.21 -8.29
N ARG A 35 -7.70 -0.62 -7.19
CA ARG A 35 -8.68 0.22 -6.47
C ARG A 35 -8.02 1.48 -5.89
N LEU A 36 -6.88 1.33 -5.24
CA LEU A 36 -6.12 2.46 -4.69
C LEU A 36 -5.67 3.42 -5.80
N ARG A 37 -5.16 2.90 -6.92
CA ARG A 37 -4.80 3.72 -8.08
C ARG A 37 -5.98 4.56 -8.56
N ARG A 38 -7.17 3.96 -8.70
CA ARG A 38 -8.38 4.68 -9.13
C ARG A 38 -8.75 5.82 -8.18
N ILE A 39 -8.70 5.57 -6.87
CA ILE A 39 -9.00 6.57 -5.84
C ILE A 39 -7.97 7.71 -5.89
N MET A 40 -6.69 7.39 -5.95
CA MET A 40 -5.61 8.37 -5.86
C MET A 40 -5.37 9.15 -7.16
N THR A 41 -5.76 8.62 -8.32
CA THR A 41 -5.64 9.30 -9.61
C THR A 41 -6.74 10.34 -9.85
N ASN A 42 -7.94 10.18 -9.26
CA ASN A 42 -9.01 11.17 -9.33
C ASN A 42 -9.65 11.42 -7.95
N PRO A 43 -8.94 12.10 -7.03
CA PRO A 43 -9.40 12.24 -5.64
C PRO A 43 -10.68 13.07 -5.49
N GLY A 44 -11.01 13.93 -6.46
CA GLY A 44 -12.29 14.67 -6.50
C GLY A 44 -13.39 13.98 -7.30
N GLY A 45 -13.10 12.82 -7.88
CA GLY A 45 -14.05 12.02 -8.66
C GLY A 45 -14.97 11.16 -7.79
N PRO A 46 -16.04 10.62 -8.38
CA PRO A 46 -16.93 9.70 -7.67
C PRO A 46 -16.16 8.49 -7.14
N VAL A 47 -16.34 8.19 -5.85
CA VAL A 47 -15.73 7.02 -5.20
C VAL A 47 -16.31 5.75 -5.83
N PRO A 48 -15.47 4.80 -6.29
CA PRO A 48 -15.95 3.54 -6.85
C PRO A 48 -16.75 2.75 -5.81
N ALA A 49 -17.93 2.27 -6.18
CA ALA A 49 -18.73 1.38 -5.34
C ALA A 49 -17.89 0.15 -4.91
N ALA A 50 -17.99 -0.23 -3.64
CA ALA A 50 -17.27 -1.38 -3.12
C ALA A 50 -17.76 -2.64 -3.86
N GLN A 51 -16.84 -3.34 -4.54
CA GLN A 51 -17.13 -4.69 -5.00
C GLN A 51 -17.23 -5.61 -3.78
N PRO A 52 -18.18 -6.57 -3.77
CA PRO A 52 -18.25 -7.55 -2.70
C PRO A 52 -16.96 -8.36 -2.68
N VAL A 53 -16.16 -8.17 -1.63
CA VAL A 53 -14.96 -8.95 -1.36
C VAL A 53 -15.40 -10.39 -1.10
N SER A 54 -15.17 -11.28 -2.07
CA SER A 54 -15.40 -12.71 -1.86
C SER A 54 -14.30 -13.22 -0.91
N ALA A 55 -14.71 -13.83 0.20
CA ALA A 55 -13.80 -14.33 1.22
C ALA A 55 -12.80 -15.35 0.61
N PRO A 56 -11.52 -15.34 1.04
CA PRO A 56 -10.55 -16.33 0.57
C PRO A 56 -10.97 -17.73 1.04
N ALA A 57 -10.96 -18.68 0.10
CA ALA A 57 -11.28 -20.08 0.38
C ALA A 57 -10.33 -20.68 1.43
N PRO A 58 -10.81 -21.58 2.31
CA PRO A 58 -9.96 -22.19 3.34
C PRO A 58 -8.84 -22.99 2.71
N ARG A 59 -7.61 -22.77 3.19
CA ARG A 59 -6.41 -23.48 2.77
C ARG A 59 -6.50 -24.92 3.29
N ALA A 60 -6.63 -25.89 2.38
CA ALA A 60 -6.67 -27.31 2.73
C ALA A 60 -5.32 -27.74 3.35
N ALA A 61 -5.42 -28.55 4.41
CA ALA A 61 -4.31 -29.13 5.18
C ALA A 61 -3.77 -30.42 4.53
#